data_AF-A0A3C2DCM0-F1
#
_entry.id   AF-A0A3C2DCM0-F1
#
_cell.length_a   1.000
_cell.length_b   1.000
_cell.length_c   1.000
_cell.angle_alpha   90.00
_cell.angle_beta   90.00
_cell.angle_gamma   90.00
#
_symmetry.space_group_name_H-M   'P 1'
#
loop_
_entity.id
_entity.type
_entity.pdbx_description
1 polymer ?
#
loop_
_entity_poly.entity_id
_entity_poly.type
_entity_poly.pdbx_seq_one_letter_code
_entity_poly.pdbx_strand_id
1 'polypeptide(L)' 'MPSPLVQTTGRRKQSVARVRLRPGNGTVMVNGRTAEDY' A
#
# COMPACT_ATOMS: atom_id res chain seq x y z
N MET A 1 7.59 19.29 -9.10
CA MET A 1 6.23 19.17 -8.52
C MET A 1 6.21 17.95 -7.62
N PRO A 2 5.92 18.07 -6.31
CA PRO A 2 5.73 16.88 -5.48
C PRO A 2 4.55 16.07 -6.03
N SER A 3 4.78 14.78 -6.29
CA SER A 3 3.70 13.89 -6.67
C SER A 3 2.65 13.88 -5.55
N PRO A 4 1.34 14.00 -5.87
CA PRO A 4 0.31 13.98 -4.83
C PRO A 4 0.45 12.70 -4.00
N LEU A 5 0.50 12.87 -2.67
CA LEU A 5 0.56 11.76 -1.73
C LEU A 5 -0.80 11.07 -1.71
N VAL A 6 -1.01 10.12 -2.62
CA VAL A 6 -2.20 9.25 -2.58
C VAL A 6 -1.98 8.19 -1.52
N GLN A 7 -2.51 8.45 -0.33
CA GLN A 7 -2.43 7.56 0.82
C GLN A 7 -3.81 7.34 1.44
N THR A 8 -4.06 6.11 1.87
CA THR A 8 -5.27 5.77 2.62
C THR A 8 -4.93 4.81 3.76
N THR A 9 -5.81 4.77 4.75
CA THR A 9 -5.69 3.86 5.91
C THR A 9 -6.81 2.84 5.85
N GLY A 10 -6.46 1.55 5.82
CA GLY A 10 -7.40 0.44 5.93
C GLY A 10 -7.42 -0.13 7.35
N ARG A 11 -8.58 -0.58 7.82
CA ARG A 11 -8.74 -1.23 9.13
C ARG A 11 -9.63 -2.46 9.01
N ARG A 12 -9.24 -3.57 9.65
CA ARG A 12 -10.06 -4.80 9.78
C ARG A 12 -9.80 -5.43 11.16
N LYS A 13 -10.86 -5.55 11.99
CA LYS A 13 -10.73 -5.97 13.40
C LYS A 13 -9.70 -5.08 14.13
N GLN A 14 -8.66 -5.69 14.71
CA GLN A 14 -7.53 -4.99 15.35
C GLN A 14 -6.39 -4.67 14.37
N SER A 15 -6.48 -5.09 13.11
CA SER A 15 -5.43 -4.89 12.10
C SER A 15 -5.58 -3.53 11.41
N VAL A 16 -4.47 -2.83 11.22
CA VAL A 16 -4.38 -1.52 10.56
C VAL A 16 -3.33 -1.57 9.46
N ALA A 17 -3.65 -1.02 8.28
CA ALA A 17 -2.74 -0.95 7.15
C ALA A 17 -2.70 0.47 6.58
N ARG A 18 -1.51 0.94 6.18
CA ARG A 18 -1.33 2.19 5.44
C ARG A 18 -0.96 1.86 4.00
N VAL A 19 -1.84 2.22 3.07
CA VAL A 19 -1.68 1.97 1.63
C VAL A 19 -1.20 3.25 0.96
N ARG A 20 -0.23 3.12 0.06
CA ARG A 20 0.32 4.22 -0.75
C ARG A 20 0.17 3.83 -2.20
N LEU A 21 -0.56 4.63 -2.99
CA LEU A 21 -0.69 4.42 -4.42
C LEU A 21 0.30 5.31 -5.15
N ARG A 22 0.99 4.73 -6.13
CA ARG A 22 1.91 5.43 -7.03
C ARG A 22 1.64 4.96 -8.47
N PRO A 23 1.73 5.84 -9.47
CA PRO A 23 1.71 5.42 -10.86
C PRO A 23 2.86 4.43 -11.14
N GLY A 24 2.58 3.30 -11.78
CA GLY A 24 3.57 2.25 -12.04
C GLY A 24 2.96 0.95 -12.56
N ASN A 25 3.75 -0.12 -12.55
CA ASN A 25 3.44 -1.42 -13.19
C ASN A 25 2.43 -2.30 -12.40
N GLY A 26 1.68 -1.73 -11.45
CA GLY A 26 0.71 -2.48 -10.65
C GLY A 26 1.30 -3.43 -9.59
N THR A 27 2.59 -3.30 -9.26
CA THR A 27 3.24 -4.14 -8.24
C THR A 27 2.68 -3.85 -6.84
N VAL A 28 2.17 -4.88 -6.17
CA VAL A 28 1.66 -4.79 -4.79
C VAL A 28 2.68 -5.41 -3.84
N MET A 29 3.14 -4.62 -2.87
CA MET A 29 4.05 -5.09 -1.83
C MET A 29 3.44 -4.85 -0.45
N VAL A 30 3.53 -5.87 0.42
CA VAL A 30 3.08 -5.81 1.81
C VAL A 30 4.31 -5.96 2.70
N ASN A 31 4.64 -4.92 3.47
CA ASN A 31 5.81 -4.91 4.39
C ASN A 31 7.14 -5.37 3.75
N GLY A 32 7.36 -5.04 2.46
CA GLY A 32 8.58 -5.41 1.74
C GLY A 32 8.59 -6.81 1.13
N ARG A 33 7.47 -7.54 1.21
CA ARG A 33 7.26 -8.83 0.53
C ARG A 33 6.24 -8.69 -0.58
N THR A 34 6.26 -9.61 -1.53
CA THR A 34 5.19 -9.68 -2.54
C THR A 34 3.87 -10.05 -1.85
N ALA A 35 2.74 -9.69 -2.45
CA ALA A 35 1.43 -10.05 -1.90
C ALA A 35 1.17 -11.57 -1.93
N GLU A 36 1.88 -12.33 -2.76
CA GLU A 36 1.75 -13.79 -2.87
C GLU A 36 2.43 -14.53 -1.71
N ASP A 37 3.49 -13.93 -1.15
CA ASP A 37 4.27 -14.51 -0.05
C ASP A 37 3.62 -14.27 1.35
N TYR A 38 2.46 -13.62 1.42
CA TYR A 38 1.81 -13.21 2.68
C TYR A 38 0.40 -13.78 2.84
#